data_AF-N8UFM4-F1
#
_entry.id   AF-N8UFM4-F1
#
_cell.length_a   1.000
_cell.length_b   1.000
_cell.length_c   1.000
_cell.angle_alpha   90.00
_cell.angle_beta   90.00
_cell.angle_gamma   90.00
#
_symmetry.space_group_name_H-M   'P 1'
#
loop_
_entity.id
_entity.type
_entity.pdbx_description
1 polymer ?
#
loop_
_entity_poly.entity_id
_entity_poly.type
_entity_poly.pdbx_seq_one_letter_code
_entity_poly.pdbx_strand_id
1 'polypeptide(L)'
;MSKKLSHILLIGVGLFSSTWVMAAVKEYDLTIAEQTVNITGKPLKRITVNGKFVAPLLEFEEGDEAVIRVHNKLKNQDSSIHWHGLLLPGIMDGVPGFNKFHGITPNTTYEYKFKVRQNGTYWYHSHSKGQEQDGLYGAFVIYPKDKTPLTAAEKTDRDYVVLLSDFHNSTSDQIMKNIKKEADYYQNRRETVFDVLKQVKRDGLKATWQDRSMWNQMRMLKTDMSDV
;
A
#
# COMPACT_ATOMS: atom_id res chain seq x y z
N MET A 1 -13.19 -30.78 77.03
CA MET A 1 -14.31 -30.10 76.35
C MET A 1 -13.88 -28.72 75.87
N SER A 2 -14.13 -28.44 74.60
CA SER A 2 -14.23 -27.12 73.94
C SER A 2 -12.97 -26.24 73.78
N LYS A 3 -12.44 -26.27 72.55
CA LYS A 3 -11.58 -25.25 71.94
C LYS A 3 -12.42 -24.00 71.60
N LYS A 4 -11.90 -22.79 71.77
CA LYS A 4 -12.39 -21.61 71.05
C LYS A 4 -11.26 -20.96 70.27
N LEU A 5 -11.24 -21.23 68.96
CA LEU A 5 -10.40 -20.60 67.96
C LEU A 5 -10.89 -19.16 67.71
N SER A 6 -10.00 -18.20 67.86
CA SER A 6 -10.12 -16.83 67.35
C SER A 6 -10.34 -16.84 65.83
N HIS A 7 -11.47 -16.29 65.36
CA HIS A 7 -11.71 -16.06 63.94
C HIS A 7 -11.32 -14.62 63.61
N ILE A 8 -10.14 -14.45 63.02
CA ILE A 8 -9.74 -13.24 62.32
C ILE A 8 -10.36 -13.33 60.93
N LEU A 9 -11.35 -12.48 60.64
CA LEU A 9 -11.92 -12.33 59.31
C LEU A 9 -11.00 -11.43 58.49
N LEU A 10 -10.12 -12.03 57.69
CA LEU A 10 -9.34 -11.32 56.67
C LEU A 10 -10.26 -11.03 55.48
N ILE A 11 -10.70 -9.78 55.34
CA ILE A 11 -11.36 -9.30 54.12
C ILE A 11 -10.27 -9.12 53.07
N GLY A 12 -10.11 -10.12 52.20
CA GLY A 12 -9.29 -10.00 51.01
C GLY A 12 -9.96 -9.05 50.01
N VAL A 13 -9.43 -7.83 49.88
CA VAL A 13 -9.79 -6.95 48.76
C VAL A 13 -9.15 -7.53 47.50
N GLY A 14 -9.94 -8.29 46.74
CA GLY A 14 -9.57 -8.69 45.38
C GLY A 14 -9.55 -7.45 44.49
N LEU A 15 -8.36 -6.94 44.20
CA LEU A 15 -8.14 -5.99 43.11
C LEU A 15 -8.39 -6.73 41.80
N PHE A 16 -9.63 -6.74 41.34
CA PHE A 16 -9.93 -7.02 39.94
C PHE A 16 -9.36 -5.86 39.11
N SER A 17 -8.13 -6.03 38.62
CA SER A 17 -7.62 -5.20 37.53
C SER A 17 -8.41 -5.57 36.26
N SER A 18 -9.55 -4.92 36.07
CA SER A 18 -10.22 -4.91 34.78
C SER A 18 -9.26 -4.26 33.79
N THR A 19 -8.66 -5.05 32.90
CA THR A 19 -7.94 -4.53 31.74
C THR A 19 -8.98 -3.98 30.77
N TRP A 20 -9.48 -2.78 31.04
CA TRP A 20 -10.18 -2.00 30.04
C TRP A 20 -9.17 -1.73 28.92
N VAL A 21 -9.31 -2.42 27.79
CA VAL A 21 -8.66 -2.00 26.54
C VAL A 21 -9.38 -0.73 26.12
N MET A 22 -8.90 0.39 26.65
CA MET A 22 -9.28 1.72 26.22
C MET A 22 -8.67 1.92 24.84
N ALA A 23 -9.47 2.45 23.91
CA ALA A 23 -8.97 2.96 22.63
C ALA A 23 -7.74 3.84 22.89
N ALA A 24 -6.58 3.45 22.34
CA ALA A 24 -5.35 4.21 22.51
C ALA A 24 -5.26 5.29 21.43
N VAL A 25 -4.64 6.42 21.75
CA VAL A 25 -4.16 7.34 20.71
C VAL A 25 -2.81 6.79 20.25
N LYS A 26 -2.72 6.41 18.97
CA LYS A 26 -1.50 5.88 18.40
C LYS A 26 -0.94 6.84 17.36
N GLU A 27 0.27 7.31 17.63
CA GLU A 27 0.89 8.38 16.86
C GLU A 27 2.04 7.88 15.99
N TYR A 28 2.14 8.41 14.77
CA TYR A 28 3.26 8.19 13.87
C TYR A 28 3.69 9.49 13.19
N ASP A 29 5.00 9.68 13.04
CA ASP A 29 5.58 10.74 12.22
C ASP A 29 6.23 10.11 10.97
N LEU A 30 5.75 10.52 9.80
CA LEU A 30 6.18 10.01 8.49
C LEU A 30 6.82 11.14 7.69
N THR A 31 8.12 11.07 7.50
CA THR A 31 8.88 12.02 6.69
C THR A 31 9.05 11.47 5.27
N ILE A 32 8.39 12.12 4.31
CA ILE A 32 8.50 11.81 2.88
C ILE A 32 9.71 12.56 2.33
N ALA A 33 10.68 11.84 1.79
CA ALA A 33 11.88 12.43 1.20
C ALA A 33 12.37 11.61 0.01
N GLU A 34 13.11 12.26 -0.90
CA GLU A 34 13.82 11.56 -1.98
C GLU A 34 15.19 11.09 -1.50
N GLN A 35 15.47 9.81 -1.66
CA GLN A 35 16.75 9.21 -1.32
C GLN A 35 17.24 8.27 -2.42
N THR A 36 18.54 7.94 -2.39
CA THR A 36 19.09 6.94 -3.28
C THR A 36 18.87 5.56 -2.68
N VAL A 37 18.16 4.69 -3.39
CA VAL A 37 17.98 3.27 -3.05
C VAL A 37 18.69 2.40 -4.07
N ASN A 38 19.04 1.16 -3.70
CA ASN A 38 19.69 0.21 -4.58
C ASN A 38 19.05 -1.18 -4.45
N ILE A 39 17.90 -1.36 -5.11
CA ILE A 39 17.11 -2.60 -5.05
C ILE A 39 17.54 -3.59 -6.14
N THR A 40 17.84 -3.10 -7.35
CA THR A 40 18.14 -3.91 -8.54
C THR A 40 19.64 -3.98 -8.87
N GLY A 41 20.52 -3.58 -7.93
CA GLY A 41 21.96 -3.43 -8.17
C GLY A 41 22.36 -2.11 -8.85
N LYS A 42 21.39 -1.26 -9.19
CA LYS A 42 21.61 0.10 -9.71
C LYS A 42 21.12 1.16 -8.71
N PRO A 43 21.95 2.15 -8.33
CA PRO A 43 21.51 3.23 -7.46
C PRO A 43 20.52 4.15 -8.20
N LEU A 44 19.33 4.33 -7.62
CA LEU A 44 18.24 5.11 -8.19
C LEU A 44 17.64 6.05 -7.14
N LYS A 45 17.22 7.25 -7.55
CA LYS A 45 16.49 8.18 -6.69
C LYS A 45 15.03 7.73 -6.57
N ARG A 46 14.56 7.47 -5.36
CA ARG A 46 13.19 7.05 -5.05
C ARG A 46 12.64 7.83 -3.88
N ILE A 47 11.33 7.87 -3.79
CA ILE A 47 10.64 8.40 -2.61
C ILE A 47 10.75 7.35 -1.51
N THR A 48 11.08 7.83 -0.32
CA THR A 48 11.24 7.03 0.89
C THR A 48 10.44 7.67 2.01
N VAL A 49 10.05 6.85 2.98
CA VAL A 49 9.39 7.33 4.21
C VAL A 49 10.29 6.97 5.38
N ASN A 50 10.65 7.97 6.19
CA ASN A 50 11.59 7.82 7.30
C ASN A 50 12.93 7.17 6.88
N GLY A 51 13.38 7.48 5.66
CA GLY A 51 14.59 6.95 5.06
C GLY A 51 14.55 5.46 4.71
N LYS A 52 13.36 4.86 4.64
CA LYS A 52 13.14 3.45 4.28
C LYS A 52 12.41 3.31 2.94
N PHE A 53 12.79 2.26 2.24
CA PHE A 53 12.10 1.70 1.09
C PHE A 53 12.04 0.18 1.30
N VAL A 54 10.88 -0.45 1.44
CA VAL A 54 9.50 0.11 1.44
C VAL A 54 9.21 0.95 2.70
N ALA A 55 8.16 1.79 2.69
CA ALA A 55 7.80 2.61 3.84
C ALA A 55 7.48 1.77 5.10
N PRO A 56 7.61 2.31 6.32
CA PRO A 56 7.40 1.57 7.55
C PRO A 56 6.02 0.92 7.66
N LEU A 57 5.94 -0.28 8.24
CA LEU A 57 4.67 -0.87 8.66
C LEU A 57 4.03 0.04 9.72
N LEU A 58 2.74 0.35 9.54
CA LEU A 58 1.92 0.96 10.57
C LEU A 58 1.01 -0.11 11.16
N GLU A 59 1.03 -0.22 12.48
CA GLU A 59 0.16 -1.14 13.21
C GLU A 59 -0.81 -0.34 14.06
N PHE A 60 -2.03 -0.82 14.20
CA PHE A 60 -3.07 -0.27 15.09
C PHE A 60 -3.89 -1.41 15.69
N GLU A 61 -4.62 -1.14 16.74
CA GLU A 61 -5.70 -2.01 17.22
C GLU A 61 -7.06 -1.38 16.84
N GLU A 62 -8.05 -2.22 16.55
CA GLU A 62 -9.39 -1.75 16.26
C GLU A 62 -9.94 -0.94 17.45
N GLY A 63 -10.40 0.28 17.15
CA GLY A 63 -10.87 1.23 18.14
C GLY A 63 -9.87 2.34 18.45
N ASP A 64 -8.59 2.19 18.10
CA ASP A 64 -7.56 3.23 18.28
C ASP A 64 -7.93 4.55 17.57
N GLU A 65 -7.45 5.66 18.11
CA GLU A 65 -7.42 6.95 17.43
C GLU A 65 -6.05 7.11 16.75
N ALA A 66 -6.03 7.07 15.42
CA ALA A 66 -4.82 7.28 14.65
C ALA A 66 -4.50 8.77 14.53
N VAL A 67 -3.27 9.16 14.87
CA VAL A 67 -2.74 10.51 14.65
C VAL A 67 -1.43 10.38 13.86
N ILE A 68 -1.49 10.62 12.56
CA ILE A 68 -0.33 10.41 11.67
C ILE A 68 0.08 11.74 11.06
N ARG A 69 1.27 12.22 11.43
CA ARG A 69 1.84 13.48 10.94
C ARG A 69 2.75 13.17 9.76
N VAL A 70 2.39 13.71 8.62
CA VAL A 70 3.13 13.48 7.37
C VAL A 70 3.87 14.75 7.00
N HIS A 71 5.20 14.68 7.02
CA HIS A 71 6.09 15.78 6.67
C HIS A 71 6.56 15.62 5.22
N ASN A 72 6.22 16.59 4.36
CA ASN A 72 6.73 16.59 3.00
C ASN A 72 8.09 17.30 2.92
N LYS A 73 9.16 16.55 2.66
CA LYS A 73 10.52 17.07 2.42
C LYS A 73 10.97 16.93 0.97
N LEU A 74 10.05 16.68 0.03
CA LEU A 74 10.33 16.76 -1.40
C LEU A 74 10.58 18.23 -1.78
N LYS A 75 11.50 18.47 -2.72
CA LYS A 75 11.97 19.83 -3.04
C LYS A 75 10.92 20.71 -3.74
N ASN A 76 10.15 20.12 -4.65
CA ASN A 76 9.31 20.86 -5.60
C ASN A 76 8.03 20.10 -5.97
N GLN A 77 7.60 19.18 -5.12
CA GLN A 77 6.42 18.34 -5.37
C GLN A 77 5.56 18.32 -4.12
N ASP A 78 4.26 18.58 -4.29
CA ASP A 78 3.27 18.24 -3.29
C ASP A 78 3.21 16.72 -3.15
N SER A 79 2.79 16.25 -1.98
CA SER A 79 2.62 14.83 -1.71
C SER A 79 1.32 14.57 -0.96
N SER A 80 0.95 13.31 -0.80
CA SER A 80 -0.18 12.90 0.02
C SER A 80 -0.01 11.45 0.44
N ILE A 81 -0.78 11.02 1.43
CA ILE A 81 -0.95 9.61 1.76
C ILE A 81 -2.44 9.29 1.78
N HIS A 82 -2.82 8.31 0.98
CA HIS A 82 -4.12 7.66 1.01
C HIS A 82 -4.04 6.34 1.78
N TRP A 83 -5.06 6.04 2.56
CA TRP A 83 -5.14 4.86 3.43
C TRP A 83 -6.05 3.82 2.79
N HIS A 84 -5.46 2.97 1.94
CA HIS A 84 -6.20 2.10 1.04
C HIS A 84 -7.07 1.09 1.80
N GLY A 85 -8.38 1.20 1.60
CA GLY A 85 -9.39 0.33 2.21
C GLY A 85 -9.85 0.77 3.61
N LEU A 86 -9.32 1.87 4.16
CA LEU A 86 -9.78 2.37 5.47
C LEU A 86 -11.07 3.18 5.38
N LEU A 87 -11.96 2.95 6.34
CA LEU A 87 -13.22 3.65 6.49
C LEU A 87 -13.03 4.89 7.40
N LEU A 88 -12.81 6.06 6.81
CA LEU A 88 -12.46 7.29 7.51
C LEU A 88 -13.24 8.51 6.99
N PRO A 89 -13.24 9.67 7.69
CA PRO A 89 -13.81 10.90 7.18
C PRO A 89 -13.12 11.34 5.89
N GLY A 90 -13.89 11.80 4.91
CA GLY A 90 -13.37 12.10 3.57
C GLY A 90 -12.20 13.11 3.50
N ILE A 91 -12.10 14.05 4.44
CA ILE A 91 -10.96 15.00 4.54
C ILE A 91 -9.64 14.32 4.96
N MET A 92 -9.72 13.13 5.58
CA MET A 92 -8.57 12.32 6.00
C MET A 92 -8.17 11.28 4.95
N ASP A 93 -8.85 11.25 3.81
CA ASP A 93 -8.63 10.27 2.74
C ASP A 93 -7.34 10.51 1.95
N GLY A 94 -6.82 11.75 1.98
CA GLY A 94 -5.52 12.08 1.40
C GLY A 94 -5.45 12.04 -0.13
N VAL A 95 -6.60 12.18 -0.81
CA VAL A 95 -6.72 12.29 -2.26
C VAL A 95 -6.76 13.76 -2.67
N PRO A 96 -5.71 14.33 -3.29
CA PRO A 96 -5.70 15.72 -3.71
C PRO A 96 -6.85 16.05 -4.67
N GLY A 97 -7.57 17.14 -4.41
CA GLY A 97 -8.75 17.56 -5.20
C GLY A 97 -10.06 16.93 -4.74
N PHE A 98 -10.04 16.02 -3.77
CA PHE A 98 -11.23 15.42 -3.17
C PHE A 98 -11.45 15.93 -1.75
N ASN A 99 -12.72 16.11 -1.34
CA ASN A 99 -13.11 16.53 0.02
C ASN A 99 -12.36 17.76 0.60
N LYS A 100 -11.97 18.72 -0.26
CA LYS A 100 -11.20 19.94 0.11
C LYS A 100 -9.77 19.67 0.60
N PHE A 101 -9.22 18.49 0.35
CA PHE A 101 -7.81 18.21 0.55
C PHE A 101 -7.01 18.62 -0.69
N HIS A 102 -5.97 19.45 -0.51
CA HIS A 102 -5.18 20.00 -1.62
C HIS A 102 -3.82 19.33 -1.82
N GLY A 103 -3.47 18.35 -0.98
CA GLY A 103 -2.11 17.82 -0.88
C GLY A 103 -1.28 18.54 0.18
N ILE A 104 -0.12 17.96 0.46
CA ILE A 104 0.87 18.43 1.44
C ILE A 104 1.97 19.13 0.65
N THR A 105 2.07 20.45 0.75
CA THR A 105 3.06 21.22 -0.01
C THR A 105 4.49 21.02 0.53
N PRO A 106 5.54 21.28 -0.27
CA PRO A 106 6.93 21.16 0.17
C PRO A 106 7.21 21.87 1.50
N ASN A 107 7.92 21.19 2.40
CA ASN A 107 8.28 21.64 3.74
C ASN A 107 7.12 21.89 4.71
N THR A 108 5.91 21.43 4.38
CA THR A 108 4.76 21.49 5.30
C THR A 108 4.46 20.12 5.90
N THR A 109 3.55 20.13 6.88
CA THR A 109 3.09 18.93 7.58
C THR A 109 1.58 18.89 7.55
N TYR A 110 1.01 17.72 7.32
CA TYR A 110 -0.42 17.47 7.46
C TYR A 110 -0.63 16.38 8.50
N GLU A 111 -1.59 16.60 9.40
CA GLU A 111 -1.98 15.62 10.42
C GLU A 111 -3.25 14.90 9.97
N TYR A 112 -3.12 13.60 9.73
CA TYR A 112 -4.26 12.71 9.53
C TYR A 112 -4.73 12.25 10.90
N LYS A 113 -5.99 12.52 11.22
CA LYS A 113 -6.60 12.12 12.49
C LYS A 113 -7.94 11.45 12.28
N PHE A 114 -8.03 10.16 12.62
CA PHE A 114 -9.26 9.39 12.48
C PHE A 114 -9.31 8.19 13.41
N LYS A 115 -10.53 7.77 13.73
CA LYS A 115 -10.78 6.55 14.50
C LYS A 115 -10.67 5.31 13.61
N VAL A 116 -9.87 4.34 14.04
CA VAL A 116 -9.76 3.01 13.44
C VAL A 116 -10.96 2.17 13.87
N ARG A 117 -11.75 1.67 12.92
CA ARG A 117 -13.06 1.03 13.19
C ARG A 117 -13.30 -0.28 12.46
N GLN A 118 -12.23 -0.88 11.96
CA GLN A 118 -12.19 -2.14 11.23
C GLN A 118 -10.90 -2.87 11.61
N ASN A 119 -10.75 -4.13 11.24
CA ASN A 119 -9.53 -4.91 11.42
C ASN A 119 -9.12 -5.62 10.11
N GLY A 120 -7.84 -6.02 10.01
CA GLY A 120 -7.29 -6.69 8.84
C GLY A 120 -5.98 -6.08 8.32
N THR A 121 -5.54 -6.57 7.17
CA THR A 121 -4.31 -6.13 6.49
C THR A 121 -4.65 -5.20 5.34
N TYR A 122 -4.12 -3.99 5.41
CA TYR A 122 -4.30 -2.89 4.47
C TYR A 122 -2.93 -2.32 4.08
N TRP A 123 -2.95 -1.22 3.34
CA TRP A 123 -1.74 -0.53 2.92
C TRP A 123 -2.04 0.97 2.76
N TYR A 124 -0.99 1.75 2.66
CA TYR A 124 -1.08 3.19 2.40
C TYR A 124 -0.10 3.53 1.28
N HIS A 125 -0.47 4.51 0.46
CA HIS A 125 0.34 4.94 -0.66
C HIS A 125 0.07 6.39 -1.04
N SER A 126 0.95 6.97 -1.85
CA SER A 126 0.71 8.33 -2.35
C SER A 126 -0.39 8.34 -3.38
N HIS A 127 -1.31 9.28 -3.23
CA HIS A 127 -2.32 9.58 -4.25
C HIS A 127 -1.97 10.86 -5.04
N SER A 128 -0.72 11.32 -4.91
CA SER A 128 -0.19 12.47 -5.64
C SER A 128 0.60 12.00 -6.86
N LYS A 129 0.01 12.20 -8.06
CA LYS A 129 0.63 11.84 -9.35
C LYS A 129 1.11 10.37 -9.35
N GLY A 130 2.31 10.09 -9.87
CA GLY A 130 2.89 8.74 -9.91
C GLY A 130 3.79 8.40 -8.70
N GLN A 131 3.68 9.12 -7.58
CA GLN A 131 4.58 8.95 -6.44
C GLN A 131 4.52 7.58 -5.78
N GLU A 132 3.38 6.88 -5.87
CA GLU A 132 3.28 5.46 -5.47
C GLU A 132 4.32 4.62 -6.21
N GLN A 133 4.34 4.68 -7.55
CA GLN A 133 5.30 3.96 -8.39
C GLN A 133 6.75 4.39 -8.14
N ASP A 134 6.96 5.64 -7.72
CA ASP A 134 8.29 6.15 -7.35
C ASP A 134 8.73 5.77 -5.93
N GLY A 135 7.90 5.05 -5.16
CA GLY A 135 8.29 4.41 -3.90
C GLY A 135 7.45 4.72 -2.67
N LEU A 136 6.41 5.54 -2.80
CA LEU A 136 5.60 5.94 -1.65
C LEU A 136 4.44 4.97 -1.43
N TYR A 137 4.75 3.84 -0.79
CA TYR A 137 3.78 2.86 -0.32
C TYR A 137 4.30 2.11 0.91
N GLY A 138 3.41 1.61 1.75
CA GLY A 138 3.73 0.83 2.95
C GLY A 138 2.52 0.05 3.47
N ALA A 139 2.77 -0.91 4.35
CA ALA A 139 1.70 -1.74 4.91
C ALA A 139 1.01 -1.08 6.11
N PHE A 140 -0.26 -1.40 6.31
CA PHE A 140 -1.09 -0.91 7.40
C PHE A 140 -1.86 -2.09 8.00
N VAL A 141 -1.52 -2.54 9.20
CA VAL A 141 -2.17 -3.69 9.86
C VAL A 141 -3.01 -3.21 11.03
N ILE A 142 -4.25 -3.71 11.11
CA ILE A 142 -5.13 -3.45 12.24
C ILE A 142 -5.49 -4.76 12.91
N TYR A 143 -5.09 -4.90 14.17
CA TYR A 143 -5.43 -6.05 15.00
C TYR A 143 -6.86 -5.96 15.54
N PRO A 144 -7.60 -7.08 15.62
CA PRO A 144 -8.95 -7.09 16.18
C PRO A 144 -8.90 -6.82 17.69
N LYS A 145 -9.81 -5.96 18.17
CA LYS A 145 -9.88 -5.53 19.58
C LYS A 145 -10.07 -6.69 20.56
N ASP A 146 -10.98 -7.60 20.22
CA ASP A 146 -11.39 -8.67 21.14
C ASP A 146 -10.43 -9.87 21.13
N LYS A 147 -9.34 -9.81 20.33
CA LYS A 147 -8.34 -10.87 20.14
C LYS A 147 -8.99 -12.26 20.10
N THR A 148 -10.06 -12.37 19.30
CA THR A 148 -10.88 -13.58 19.20
C THR A 148 -9.97 -14.78 19.07
N PRO A 149 -10.11 -15.81 19.93
CA PRO A 149 -9.22 -16.95 19.90
C PRO A 149 -9.22 -17.60 18.51
N LEU A 150 -8.05 -17.64 17.89
CA LEU A 150 -7.85 -18.31 16.61
C LEU A 150 -8.16 -19.80 16.77
N THR A 151 -8.82 -20.40 15.78
CA THR A 151 -9.01 -21.85 15.72
C THR A 151 -7.67 -22.56 15.65
N ALA A 152 -7.64 -23.86 15.97
CA ALA A 152 -6.41 -24.64 15.88
C ALA A 152 -5.78 -24.63 14.46
N ALA A 153 -6.60 -24.46 13.41
CA ALA A 153 -6.14 -24.36 12.03
C ALA A 153 -5.58 -22.97 11.67
N GLU A 154 -6.02 -21.91 12.35
CA GLU A 154 -5.57 -20.53 12.12
C GLU A 154 -4.38 -20.15 13.00
N LYS A 155 -4.09 -20.94 14.05
CA LYS A 155 -2.93 -20.71 14.91
C LYS A 155 -1.64 -20.85 14.11
N THR A 156 -0.89 -19.78 14.07
CA THR A 156 0.45 -19.73 13.47
C THR A 156 1.47 -19.38 14.56
N ASP A 157 2.70 -19.86 14.40
CA ASP A 157 3.80 -19.48 15.29
C ASP A 157 4.28 -18.05 15.02
N ARG A 158 4.09 -17.57 13.79
CA ARG A 158 4.53 -16.27 13.29
C ARG A 158 3.58 -15.74 12.23
N ASP A 159 3.47 -14.42 12.20
CA ASP A 159 2.75 -13.67 11.18
C ASP A 159 3.73 -12.74 10.44
N TYR A 160 3.58 -12.62 9.12
CA TYR A 160 4.45 -11.81 8.27
C TYR A 160 3.61 -11.06 7.25
N VAL A 161 3.90 -9.77 7.10
CA VAL A 161 3.32 -8.96 6.04
C VAL A 161 4.17 -9.10 4.77
N VAL A 162 3.54 -9.50 3.67
CA VAL A 162 4.14 -9.51 2.33
C VAL A 162 3.45 -8.43 1.49
N LEU A 163 4.21 -7.43 1.07
CA LEU A 163 3.75 -6.38 0.17
C LEU A 163 4.42 -6.55 -1.19
N LEU A 164 3.61 -6.71 -2.23
CA LEU A 164 4.06 -6.95 -3.60
C LEU A 164 3.96 -5.65 -4.40
N SER A 165 5.04 -5.29 -5.08
CA SER A 165 5.08 -4.16 -6.00
C SER A 165 5.99 -4.50 -7.17
N ASP A 166 5.77 -3.85 -8.31
CA ASP A 166 6.79 -3.79 -9.36
C ASP A 166 7.88 -2.76 -8.99
N PHE A 167 9.00 -2.83 -9.70
CA PHE A 167 10.07 -1.85 -9.58
C PHE A 167 10.73 -1.64 -10.93
N HIS A 168 10.55 -0.45 -11.48
CA HIS A 168 11.13 -0.06 -12.76
C HIS A 168 12.29 0.90 -12.55
N ASN A 169 13.27 0.94 -13.47
CA ASN A 169 14.42 1.85 -13.34
C ASN A 169 14.05 3.31 -13.65
N SER A 170 13.13 3.53 -14.61
CA SER A 170 12.55 4.84 -14.93
C SER A 170 11.59 5.32 -13.84
N THR A 171 11.45 6.65 -13.71
CA THR A 171 10.45 7.27 -12.85
C THR A 171 9.05 7.14 -13.44
N SER A 172 8.04 7.28 -12.60
CA SER A 172 6.62 7.29 -12.99
C SER A 172 6.34 8.31 -14.11
N ASP A 173 6.89 9.53 -14.00
CA ASP A 173 6.77 10.58 -15.02
C ASP A 173 7.38 10.16 -16.36
N GLN A 174 8.51 9.45 -16.34
CA GLN A 174 9.14 8.96 -17.56
C GLN A 174 8.34 7.80 -18.18
N ILE A 175 7.83 6.88 -17.37
CA ILE A 175 6.93 5.81 -17.81
C ILE A 175 5.70 6.42 -18.47
N MET A 176 5.05 7.37 -17.80
CA MET A 176 3.88 8.09 -18.30
C MET A 176 4.18 8.82 -19.62
N LYS A 177 5.33 9.48 -19.74
CA LYS A 177 5.76 10.14 -20.99
C LYS A 177 5.95 9.13 -22.13
N ASN A 178 6.50 7.96 -21.82
CA ASN A 178 6.76 6.92 -22.81
C ASN A 178 5.44 6.33 -23.33
N ILE A 179 4.53 5.92 -22.42
CA ILE A 179 3.23 5.36 -22.81
C ILE A 179 2.30 6.37 -23.50
N LYS A 180 2.46 7.68 -23.23
CA LYS A 180 1.76 8.74 -23.96
C LYS A 180 2.25 8.92 -25.40
N LYS A 181 3.53 8.59 -25.68
CA LYS A 181 4.08 8.63 -27.05
C LYS A 181 3.67 7.39 -27.82
N GLU A 182 3.72 6.24 -27.17
CA GLU A 182 3.49 4.94 -27.77
C GLU A 182 2.95 3.99 -26.70
N ALA A 183 1.72 3.51 -26.87
CA ALA A 183 1.04 2.69 -25.88
C ALA A 183 1.80 1.38 -25.58
N ASP A 184 2.52 0.86 -26.57
CA ASP A 184 3.32 -0.36 -26.54
C ASP A 184 4.83 -0.11 -26.35
N TYR A 185 5.22 1.04 -25.79
CA TYR A 185 6.63 1.41 -25.62
C TYR A 185 7.45 0.35 -24.85
N TYR A 186 6.84 -0.27 -23.83
CA TYR A 186 7.50 -1.27 -22.99
C TYR A 186 7.30 -2.72 -23.49
N GLN A 187 6.60 -2.91 -24.61
CA GLN A 187 6.41 -4.22 -25.22
C GLN A 187 7.58 -4.56 -26.14
N ASN A 188 8.49 -5.39 -25.64
CA ASN A 188 9.70 -5.79 -26.36
C ASN A 188 9.48 -6.93 -27.37
N ARG A 189 8.31 -7.59 -27.35
CA ARG A 189 7.98 -8.64 -28.31
C ARG A 189 7.00 -8.10 -29.32
N ARG A 190 7.47 -7.59 -30.45
CA ARG A 190 6.62 -7.23 -31.59
C ARG A 190 6.71 -8.29 -32.67
N GLU A 191 5.60 -8.53 -33.35
CA GLU A 191 5.61 -9.41 -34.50
C GLU A 191 6.50 -8.81 -35.60
N THR A 192 7.36 -9.66 -36.17
CA THR A 192 8.25 -9.30 -37.26
C THR A 192 7.69 -9.77 -38.60
N VAL A 193 8.28 -9.30 -39.70
CA VAL A 193 7.94 -9.80 -41.05
C VAL A 193 8.12 -11.32 -41.17
N PHE A 194 9.11 -11.89 -40.47
CA PHE A 194 9.33 -13.34 -40.45
C PHE A 194 8.20 -14.10 -39.75
N ASP A 195 7.58 -13.50 -38.73
CA ASP A 195 6.42 -14.09 -38.07
C ASP A 195 5.21 -14.10 -38.99
N VAL A 196 5.02 -13.05 -39.79
CA VAL A 196 3.98 -13.01 -40.83
C VAL A 196 4.18 -14.11 -41.86
N LEU A 197 5.41 -14.32 -42.33
CA LEU A 197 5.71 -15.39 -43.30
C LEU A 197 5.40 -16.77 -42.72
N LYS A 198 5.74 -17.01 -41.45
CA LYS A 198 5.40 -18.27 -40.76
C LYS A 198 3.88 -18.44 -40.62
N GLN A 199 3.15 -17.38 -40.26
CA GLN A 199 1.69 -17.40 -40.14
C GLN A 199 1.02 -17.71 -41.48
N VAL A 200 1.45 -17.05 -42.56
CA VAL A 200 0.93 -17.31 -43.91
C VAL A 200 1.18 -18.75 -44.34
N LYS A 201 2.35 -19.32 -44.04
CA LYS A 201 2.68 -20.72 -44.35
C LYS A 201 1.82 -21.71 -43.54
N ARG A 202 1.49 -21.38 -42.29
CA ARG A 202 0.74 -22.25 -41.37
C ARG A 202 -0.77 -22.18 -41.61
N ASP A 203 -1.30 -20.97 -41.70
CA ASP A 203 -2.75 -20.69 -41.63
C ASP A 203 -3.32 -20.21 -42.97
N GLY A 204 -2.47 -19.89 -43.94
CA GLY A 204 -2.84 -19.33 -45.23
C GLY A 204 -3.00 -17.80 -45.21
N LEU A 205 -2.88 -17.18 -46.40
CA LEU A 205 -2.93 -15.72 -46.56
C LEU A 205 -4.24 -15.11 -46.05
N LYS A 206 -5.39 -15.70 -46.39
CA LYS A 206 -6.71 -15.15 -46.03
C LYS A 206 -6.92 -15.14 -44.51
N ALA A 207 -6.61 -16.24 -43.83
CA ALA A 207 -6.77 -16.34 -42.38
C ALA A 207 -5.79 -15.42 -41.65
N THR A 208 -4.53 -15.36 -42.09
CA THR A 208 -3.52 -14.44 -41.53
C THR A 208 -3.96 -12.99 -41.66
N TRP A 209 -4.52 -12.60 -42.81
CA TRP A 209 -5.01 -11.24 -43.03
C TRP A 209 -6.21 -10.91 -42.13
N GLN A 210 -7.15 -11.83 -41.97
CA GLN A 210 -8.32 -11.66 -41.10
C GLN A 210 -7.89 -11.50 -39.63
N ASP A 211 -6.99 -12.37 -39.16
CA ASP A 211 -6.44 -12.30 -37.79
C ASP A 211 -5.72 -10.96 -37.56
N ARG A 212 -4.80 -10.55 -38.44
CA ARG A 212 -4.11 -9.26 -38.30
C ARG A 212 -5.05 -8.07 -38.39
N SER A 213 -6.06 -8.12 -39.26
CA SER A 213 -7.07 -7.06 -39.35
C SER A 213 -7.87 -6.93 -38.05
N MET A 214 -8.21 -8.05 -37.42
CA MET A 214 -8.89 -8.07 -36.12
C MET A 214 -8.00 -7.46 -35.04
N TRP A 215 -6.74 -7.89 -34.92
CA TRP A 215 -5.81 -7.37 -33.92
C TRP A 215 -5.45 -5.90 -34.12
N ASN A 216 -5.37 -5.41 -35.36
CA ASN A 216 -5.14 -3.99 -35.65
C ASN A 216 -6.31 -3.09 -35.22
N GLN A 217 -7.50 -3.65 -34.99
CA GLN A 217 -8.65 -2.92 -34.42
C GLN A 217 -8.66 -2.95 -32.89
N MET A 218 -7.88 -3.84 -32.26
CA MET A 218 -7.77 -3.92 -30.82
C MET A 218 -6.89 -2.79 -30.28
N ARG A 219 -7.11 -2.42 -29.02
CA ARG A 219 -6.25 -1.46 -28.29
C ARG A 219 -4.99 -2.12 -27.70
N MET A 220 -4.83 -3.42 -27.90
CA MET A 220 -3.71 -4.21 -27.38
C MET A 220 -2.97 -4.92 -28.51
N LEU A 221 -1.66 -5.09 -28.32
CA LEU A 221 -0.86 -5.91 -29.22
C LEU A 221 -1.17 -7.39 -29.01
N LYS A 222 -1.12 -8.17 -30.09
CA LYS A 222 -1.28 -9.63 -30.06
C LYS A 222 -0.25 -10.35 -29.16
N THR A 223 0.91 -9.75 -28.99
CA THR A 223 2.02 -10.26 -28.18
C THR A 223 1.98 -9.78 -26.74
N ASP A 224 0.99 -8.98 -26.39
CA ASP A 224 0.78 -8.48 -25.05
C ASP A 224 0.13 -9.57 -24.19
N MET A 225 0.93 -10.19 -23.32
CA MET A 225 0.49 -11.26 -22.42
C MET A 225 0.46 -10.82 -20.95
N SER A 226 0.51 -9.51 -20.67
CA SER A 226 0.41 -9.02 -19.28
C SER A 226 -0.99 -9.14 -18.68
N ASP A 227 -2.00 -9.41 -19.52
CA ASP A 227 -3.42 -9.48 -19.14
C ASP A 227 -4.00 -10.92 -19.21
N VAL A 228 -3.15 -11.97 -19.23
CA VAL A 228 -3.57 -13.39 -19.25
C VAL A 228 -3.21 -14.13 -17.98
#